data_AF-A0AAW7IE23-F1
#
_entry.id   AF-A0AAW7IE23-F1
#
_cell.length_a   1.000
_cell.length_b   1.000
_cell.length_c   1.000
_cell.angle_alpha   90.00
_cell.angle_beta   90.00
_cell.angle_gamma   90.00
#
_symmetry.space_group_name_H-M   'P 1'
#
loop_
_entity.id
_entity.type
_entity.pdbx_description
1 polymer ?
#
loop_
_entity_poly.entity_id
_entity_poly.type
_entity_poly.pdbx_seq_one_letter_code
_entity_poly.pdbx_strand_id
1 'polypeptide(L)'
;MNIRTNSIGVIAQRVIATLRKSGCQVLAVKATQVRPMIEIAYPSPELKEGAIELKEQVNGLRRRAYAARLGGCIVHWHEDPVREEFELTAGMSASEYIAYRAAGFPG
;
A
#
# COMPACT_ATOMS: atom_id res chain seq x y z
N MET A 1 -29.55 7.73 -16.48
CA MET A 1 -28.66 7.86 -15.30
C MET A 1 -27.29 7.31 -15.71
N ASN A 2 -26.25 8.14 -15.68
CA ASN A 2 -24.99 7.94 -16.42
C ASN A 2 -24.11 6.82 -15.85
N ILE A 3 -23.93 5.75 -16.63
CA ILE A 3 -22.93 4.69 -16.41
C ILE A 3 -21.57 5.25 -16.86
N ARG A 4 -20.96 6.10 -16.03
CA ARG A 4 -19.53 6.43 -16.14
C ARG A 4 -18.86 6.12 -14.81
N THR A 5 -18.94 4.85 -14.40
CA THR A 5 -18.00 4.31 -13.43
C THR A 5 -16.64 4.30 -14.13
N ASN A 6 -15.81 5.30 -13.85
CA ASN A 6 -14.50 5.47 -14.47
C ASN A 6 -13.73 4.14 -14.34
N SER A 7 -13.34 3.52 -15.47
CA SER A 7 -12.80 2.15 -15.53
C SER A 7 -11.64 1.92 -14.54
N ILE A 8 -10.87 2.99 -14.31
CA ILE A 8 -9.78 3.12 -13.34
C ILE A 8 -10.24 2.81 -11.90
N GLY A 9 -11.40 3.30 -11.48
CA GLY A 9 -11.95 3.07 -10.14
C GLY A 9 -12.38 1.62 -9.94
N VAL A 10 -12.98 0.99 -10.96
CA VAL A 10 -13.37 -0.43 -10.92
C VAL A 10 -12.14 -1.33 -10.82
N ILE A 11 -11.08 -1.02 -11.59
CA ILE A 11 -9.81 -1.74 -11.55
C ILE A 11 -9.20 -1.65 -10.15
N ALA A 12 -9.11 -0.44 -9.58
CA ALA A 12 -8.56 -0.24 -8.24
C ALA A 12 -9.33 -1.05 -7.18
N GLN A 13 -10.66 -1.02 -7.20
CA GLN A 13 -11.48 -1.76 -6.23
C GLN A 13 -11.28 -3.28 -6.30
N ARG A 14 -11.11 -3.84 -7.51
CA ARG A 14 -10.80 -5.28 -7.66
C ARG A 14 -9.44 -5.62 -7.07
N VAL A 15 -8.43 -4.81 -7.34
CA VAL A 15 -7.08 -5.03 -6.80
C VAL A 15 -7.07 -4.90 -5.28
N ILE A 16 -7.77 -3.91 -4.71
CA ILE A 16 -7.93 -3.73 -3.25
C ILE A 16 -8.56 -4.97 -2.61
N ALA A 17 -9.60 -5.54 -3.24
CA ALA A 17 -10.24 -6.75 -2.72
C ALA A 17 -9.26 -7.95 -2.73
N THR A 18 -8.45 -8.10 -3.77
CA THR A 18 -7.41 -9.13 -3.83
C THR A 18 -6.35 -8.93 -2.76
N LEU A 19 -5.85 -7.71 -2.60
CA LEU A 19 -4.84 -7.36 -1.58
C LEU A 19 -5.33 -7.66 -0.16
N ARG A 20 -6.57 -7.29 0.17
CA ARG A 20 -7.15 -7.60 1.48
C ARG A 20 -7.28 -9.10 1.73
N LYS A 21 -7.63 -9.88 0.70
CA LYS A 21 -7.71 -11.34 0.78
C LYS A 21 -6.34 -11.98 1.00
N SER A 22 -5.27 -11.38 0.50
CA SER A 22 -3.89 -11.83 0.74
C SER A 22 -3.29 -11.30 2.04
N GLY A 23 -4.08 -10.69 2.92
CA GLY A 23 -3.62 -10.17 4.21
C GLY A 23 -2.93 -8.80 4.14
N CYS A 24 -2.97 -8.11 2.99
CA CYS A 24 -2.40 -6.78 2.88
C CYS A 24 -3.35 -5.73 3.47
N GLN A 25 -2.84 -4.88 4.36
CA GLN A 25 -3.55 -3.72 4.86
C GLN A 25 -3.44 -2.55 3.87
N VAL A 26 -4.55 -2.17 3.24
CA VAL A 26 -4.61 -1.04 2.29
C VAL A 26 -4.75 0.27 3.05
N LEU A 27 -3.77 1.16 2.87
CA LEU A 27 -3.69 2.47 3.52
C LEU A 27 -4.38 3.56 2.72
N ALA A 28 -4.10 3.63 1.42
CA ALA A 28 -4.60 4.68 0.56
C ALA A 28 -4.71 4.24 -0.90
N VAL A 29 -5.54 4.95 -1.66
CA VAL A 29 -5.63 4.84 -3.11
C VAL A 29 -5.39 6.22 -3.70
N LYS A 30 -4.26 6.37 -4.39
CA LYS A 30 -3.91 7.58 -5.13
C LYS A 30 -4.31 7.38 -6.58
N ALA A 31 -5.41 8.02 -6.97
CA ALA A 31 -5.88 8.01 -8.35
C ALA A 31 -4.97 8.91 -9.21
N THR A 32 -3.93 8.33 -9.81
CA THR A 32 -3.16 9.02 -10.85
C THR A 32 -3.89 8.92 -12.20
N GLN A 33 -3.65 9.88 -13.11
CA GLN A 33 -4.33 9.90 -14.42
C GLN A 33 -4.06 8.67 -15.30
N VAL A 34 -2.96 7.94 -15.05
CA VAL A 34 -2.51 6.83 -15.92
C VAL A 34 -2.73 5.47 -15.26
N ARG A 35 -2.38 5.29 -13.98
CA ARG A 35 -2.58 4.04 -13.22
C ARG A 35 -2.82 4.34 -11.74
N PRO A 36 -3.86 3.77 -11.09
CA PRO A 36 -4.02 3.89 -9.65
C PRO A 36 -2.79 3.36 -8.93
N MET A 37 -2.33 4.12 -7.94
CA MET A 37 -1.36 3.66 -6.96
C MET A 37 -2.11 3.29 -5.68
N ILE A 38 -1.86 2.10 -5.15
CA ILE A 38 -2.45 1.58 -3.93
C ILE A 38 -1.32 1.44 -2.92
N GLU A 39 -1.43 2.14 -1.80
CA GLU A 39 -0.46 2.08 -0.72
C GLU A 39 -0.87 1.03 0.30
N ILE A 40 0.08 0.22 0.73
CA ILE A 40 -0.11 -0.83 1.74
C ILE A 40 0.97 -0.75 2.83
N ALA A 41 0.65 -1.22 4.04
CA ALA A 41 1.63 -1.38 5.12
C ALA A 41 2.38 -2.72 5.01
N TYR A 42 1.66 -3.77 4.59
CA TYR A 42 2.14 -5.16 4.62
C TYR A 42 2.02 -5.84 3.27
N PRO A 43 3.12 -5.97 2.51
CA PRO A 43 3.14 -6.78 1.30
C PRO A 43 3.03 -8.27 1.62
N SER A 44 2.30 -9.00 0.79
CA SER A 44 2.34 -10.47 0.81
C SER A 44 3.68 -10.98 0.25
N PRO A 45 4.10 -12.22 0.56
CA PRO A 45 5.32 -12.81 -0.02
C PRO A 45 5.37 -12.71 -1.55
N GLU A 46 4.24 -12.95 -2.21
CA GLU A 46 4.11 -12.91 -3.68
C GLU A 46 4.33 -11.50 -4.23
N LEU A 47 3.92 -10.45 -3.50
CA LEU A 47 4.20 -9.07 -3.88
C LEU A 47 5.69 -8.73 -3.77
N LYS A 48 6.38 -9.30 -2.77
CA LYS A 48 7.82 -9.08 -2.57
C LYS A 48 8.65 -9.67 -3.71
N GLU A 49 8.27 -10.84 -4.24
CA GLU A 49 9.00 -11.52 -5.33
C GLU A 49 9.10 -10.67 -6.61
N GLY A 50 8.05 -9.91 -6.93
CA GLY A 50 7.99 -9.04 -8.12
C GLY A 50 8.28 -7.57 -7.85
N ALA A 51 8.72 -7.21 -6.64
CA ALA A 51 8.91 -5.83 -6.24
C ALA A 51 10.20 -5.23 -6.78
N ILE A 52 10.16 -3.95 -7.11
CA ILE A 52 11.36 -3.13 -7.31
C ILE A 52 11.61 -2.26 -6.08
N GLU A 53 12.87 -2.13 -5.67
CA GLU A 53 13.27 -1.17 -4.64
C GLU A 53 13.28 0.24 -5.23
N LEU A 54 12.70 1.17 -4.48
CA LEU A 54 12.68 2.60 -4.75
C LEU A 54 13.45 3.30 -3.62
N LYS A 55 14.40 4.15 -4.00
CA LYS A 55 15.07 5.06 -3.07
C LYS A 55 14.32 6.38 -3.07
N GLU A 56 13.50 6.60 -2.06
CA GLU A 56 12.70 7.81 -1.93
C GLU A 56 13.40 8.80 -1.00
N GLN A 57 13.36 10.08 -1.38
CA GLN A 57 13.78 11.17 -0.51
C GLN A 57 12.57 12.02 -0.18
N VAL A 58 12.18 12.03 1.09
CA VAL A 58 11.04 12.79 1.59
C VAL A 58 11.53 13.72 2.70
N ASN A 59 11.38 15.04 2.51
CA ASN A 59 11.83 16.06 3.46
C ASN A 59 13.31 15.91 3.87
N GLY A 60 14.18 15.56 2.92
CA GLY A 60 15.60 15.33 3.16
C GLY A 60 15.94 13.96 3.76
N LEU A 61 14.96 13.21 4.28
CA LEU A 61 15.13 11.85 4.77
C LEU A 61 15.11 10.85 3.62
N ARG A 62 16.06 9.93 3.61
CA ARG A 62 16.07 8.79 2.69
C ARG A 62 15.23 7.67 3.29
N ARG A 63 14.31 7.13 2.50
CA ARG A 63 13.52 5.95 2.84
C ARG A 63 13.61 4.95 1.72
N ARG A 64 13.65 3.67 2.08
CA ARG A 64 13.43 2.59 1.13
C ARG A 64 11.94 2.37 1.01
N ALA A 65 11.50 2.27 -0.22
CA ALA A 65 10.17 1.86 -0.57
C ALA A 65 10.24 0.79 -1.64
N TYR A 66 9.12 0.15 -1.90
CA TYR A 66 9.00 -0.92 -2.85
C TYR A 66 7.75 -0.71 -3.66
N ALA A 67 7.78 -1.14 -4.91
CA ALA A 67 6.61 -1.15 -5.75
C ALA A 67 6.51 -2.43 -6.58
N ALA A 68 5.29 -2.93 -6.74
CA ALA A 68 4.95 -4.03 -7.61
C ALA A 68 3.76 -3.66 -8.51
N ARG A 69 3.63 -4.34 -9.65
CA ARG A 69 2.47 -4.18 -10.54
C ARG A 69 1.47 -5.30 -10.26
N LEU A 70 0.21 -4.95 -10.03
CA LEU A 70 -0.86 -5.92 -9.82
C LEU A 70 -2.16 -5.45 -10.48
N GLY A 71 -2.71 -6.27 -11.38
CA GLY A 71 -4.03 -6.04 -11.97
C GLY A 71 -4.22 -4.68 -12.65
N GLY A 72 -3.15 -4.07 -13.18
CA GLY A 72 -3.18 -2.75 -13.80
C GLY A 72 -2.90 -1.57 -12.85
N CYS A 73 -2.80 -1.83 -11.54
CA CYS A 73 -2.40 -0.88 -10.52
C CYS A 73 -0.89 -0.97 -10.19
N ILE A 74 -0.39 0.10 -9.58
CA ILE A 74 0.88 0.09 -8.87
C ILE A 74 0.56 -0.15 -7.40
N VAL A 75 1.17 -1.15 -6.78
CA VAL A 75 1.12 -1.38 -5.34
C VAL A 75 2.42 -0.86 -4.75
N HIS A 76 2.35 -0.01 -3.73
CA HIS A 76 3.49 0.66 -3.13
C HIS A 76 3.47 0.44 -1.61
N TRP A 77 4.64 0.21 -1.03
CA TRP A 77 4.83 0.13 0.41
C TRP A 77 6.21 0.63 0.78
N HIS A 78 6.36 1.09 2.01
CA HIS A 78 7.68 1.39 2.57
C HIS A 78 8.32 0.12 3.11
N GLU A 79 9.65 0.11 3.24
CA GLU A 79 10.38 -1.00 3.86
C GLU A 79 9.72 -1.42 5.18
N ASP A 80 9.55 -2.74 5.33
CA ASP A 80 8.75 -3.37 6.37
C ASP A 80 9.08 -2.75 7.73
N PRO A 81 8.07 -2.44 8.55
CA PRO A 81 8.33 -2.31 9.96
C PRO A 81 8.74 -3.68 10.54
N VAL A 82 9.54 -3.70 11.61
CA VAL A 82 10.08 -4.93 12.20
C VAL A 82 8.94 -5.92 12.55
N ARG A 83 9.22 -7.22 12.52
CA ARG A 83 8.23 -8.32 12.71
C ARG A 83 7.31 -8.13 13.93
N GLU A 84 7.78 -7.48 14.99
CA GLU A 84 6.97 -7.09 16.16
C GLU A 84 5.86 -6.09 15.83
N GLU A 85 6.13 -5.08 14.99
CA GLU A 85 5.15 -4.07 14.58
C GLU A 85 4.10 -4.68 13.63
N PHE A 86 4.47 -5.69 12.83
CA PHE A 86 3.48 -6.47 12.06
C PHE A 86 2.46 -7.12 12.97
N GLU A 87 2.89 -7.84 14.01
CA GLU A 87 1.99 -8.52 14.95
C GLU A 87 1.14 -7.52 15.73
N LEU A 88 1.72 -6.40 16.16
CA LEU A 88 1.02 -5.34 16.91
C LEU A 88 -0.05 -4.62 16.09
N THR A 89 0.12 -4.52 14.77
CA THR A 89 -0.73 -3.69 13.91
C THR A 89 -1.54 -4.50 12.89
N ALA A 90 -1.37 -5.83 12.80
CA ALA A 90 -2.11 -6.70 11.88
C ALA A 90 -3.64 -6.60 12.03
N GLY A 91 -4.14 -6.25 13.22
CA GLY A 91 -5.56 -6.03 13.50
C GLY A 91 -6.03 -4.58 13.29
N MET A 92 -5.13 -3.64 13.01
CA MET A 92 -5.48 -2.23 12.88
C MET A 92 -6.19 -1.95 11.56
N SER A 93 -7.20 -1.10 11.61
CA SER A 93 -7.67 -0.36 10.45
C SER A 93 -6.58 0.55 9.89
N ALA A 94 -6.71 0.96 8.63
CA ALA A 94 -5.77 1.89 8.00
C ALA A 94 -5.61 3.19 8.79
N SER A 95 -6.70 3.71 9.36
CA SER A 95 -6.70 4.91 10.21
C SER A 95 -5.91 4.71 11.50
N GLU A 96 -6.06 3.55 12.15
CA GLU A 96 -5.33 3.23 13.38
C GLU A 96 -3.84 3.08 13.11
N TYR A 97 -3.47 2.45 11.98
CA TYR A 97 -2.06 2.35 11.57
C TYR A 97 -1.43 3.71 11.27
N ILE A 98 -2.15 4.59 10.57
CA ILE A 98 -1.66 5.96 10.30
C ILE A 98 -1.48 6.73 11.61
N ALA A 99 -2.42 6.61 12.54
CA ALA A 99 -2.31 7.24 13.86
C ALA A 99 -1.11 6.70 14.66
N TYR A 100 -0.92 5.38 14.65
CA TYR A 100 0.24 4.72 15.26
C TYR A 100 1.57 5.25 14.69
N ARG A 101 1.70 5.32 13.36
CA ARG A 101 2.91 5.87 12.70
C ARG A 101 3.10 7.36 12.96
N ALA A 102 2.02 8.15 13.01
CA ALA A 102 2.07 9.58 13.28
C ALA A 102 2.49 9.91 14.71
N ALA A 103 2.21 9.01 15.67
CA ALA A 103 2.63 9.14 17.06
C ALA A 103 4.14 8.95 17.27
N GLY A 104 4.91 8.63 16.20
CA GLY A 104 6.36 8.56 16.25
C GLY A 104 6.91 7.33 16.97
N PHE A 105 6.11 6.27 17.12
CA PHE A 105 6.62 4.99 17.57
C PHE A 105 7.67 4.50 16.55
N PRO A 106 8.90 4.18 17.00
CA PRO A 106 9.94 3.71 16.11
C PRO A 106 9.53 2.35 15.54
N GLY A 107 9.71 2.20 14.23
CA GLY A 107 9.70 0.89 13.59
C GLY A 107 11.08 0.28 13.49
#